data_AF-A0A139AHD6-F1
#
_entry.id   AF-A0A139AHD6-F1
#
_cell.length_a   1.000
_cell.length_b   1.000
_cell.length_c   1.000
_cell.angle_alpha   90.00
_cell.angle_beta   90.00
_cell.angle_gamma   90.00
#
_symmetry.space_group_name_H-M   'P 1'
#
loop_
_entity.id
_entity.type
_entity.pdbx_description
1 polymer ?
#
loop_
_entity_poly.entity_id
_entity_poly.type
_entity_poly.pdbx_seq_one_letter_code
_entity_poly.pdbx_strand_id
1 'polypeptide(L)'
;MCHQLYCLCIPPRFHLKPRANIHVSSMWRFALIVTLASAAVPTVFAWGDGLAHPVIGELAQTLLSAKGRQLVESLVDPKYEGSLGGQTCNWADYWRFNHRNTGPWHFVDMNATPPSKCGYSPEDCADGNCIIGALTAQTYQLLNTKCEKSINNTHALQFIAHFIGDVTQPLHTVGRDIGGNSDHVKFDGRTTNFHAIHDAHIPDKRAEEVGAGKDARAYAGFLANLYGSKAEIYASRKYVDLVAMDTYGNLKAAINMAVDSNVLDCSSTGFWNLYDEDPAQDFGKTYYEVVKLPLEEQIAKLAAWINAIADQCLNDYSSTANASPQSPAVPIIVPQNRQVDWATPSARNWKLRRALAPN
;
A
#
# COMPACT_ATOMS: atom_id res chain seq x y z
N MET A 1 -20.23 -73.78 -2.33
CA MET A 1 -18.77 -73.64 -2.09
C MET A 1 -18.04 -74.23 -3.30
N CYS A 2 -17.20 -73.43 -3.96
CA CYS A 2 -16.37 -73.75 -5.15
C CYS A 2 -17.13 -74.21 -6.41
N HIS A 3 -16.80 -73.83 -7.65
CA HIS A 3 -15.50 -73.53 -8.25
C HIS A 3 -15.64 -72.60 -9.47
N GLN A 4 -14.53 -71.96 -9.83
CA GLN A 4 -14.28 -71.24 -11.10
C GLN A 4 -14.61 -72.09 -12.34
N LEU A 5 -15.10 -71.45 -13.40
CA LEU A 5 -14.93 -71.92 -14.77
C LEU A 5 -14.80 -70.74 -15.74
N TYR A 6 -13.82 -70.90 -16.62
CA TYR A 6 -13.31 -69.98 -17.63
C TYR A 6 -14.34 -69.64 -18.71
N CYS A 7 -14.34 -68.41 -19.20
CA CYS A 7 -14.86 -68.09 -20.54
C CYS A 7 -13.82 -67.27 -21.33
N LEU A 8 -13.28 -67.93 -22.36
CA LEU A 8 -12.45 -67.39 -23.42
C LEU A 8 -13.31 -66.51 -24.34
N CYS A 9 -12.90 -65.26 -24.58
CA CYS A 9 -13.38 -64.48 -25.71
C CYS A 9 -12.20 -64.04 -26.57
N ILE A 10 -12.20 -64.58 -27.80
CA ILE A 10 -11.26 -64.32 -28.90
C ILE A 10 -11.57 -62.92 -29.49
N PRO A 11 -10.58 -62.04 -29.71
CA PRO A 11 -10.82 -60.77 -30.37
C PRO A 11 -10.97 -60.94 -31.90
N PRO A 12 -11.85 -60.15 -32.57
CA PRO A 12 -11.97 -60.19 -34.02
C PRO A 12 -10.78 -59.51 -34.71
N ARG A 13 -10.30 -60.17 -35.77
CA ARG A 13 -9.25 -59.69 -36.68
C ARG A 13 -9.73 -58.44 -37.44
N PHE A 14 -9.09 -57.30 -37.23
CA PHE A 14 -9.23 -56.13 -38.10
C PHE A 14 -8.25 -56.23 -39.28
N HIS A 15 -8.78 -56.17 -40.49
CA HIS A 15 -8.03 -56.06 -41.73
C HIS A 15 -7.29 -54.72 -41.81
N LEU A 16 -5.96 -54.80 -41.96
CA LEU A 16 -5.09 -53.67 -42.28
C LEU A 16 -5.33 -53.24 -43.73
N LYS A 17 -5.76 -51.99 -43.96
CA LYS A 17 -5.65 -51.32 -45.26
C LYS A 17 -4.23 -50.75 -45.44
N PRO A 18 -3.68 -50.79 -46.65
CA PRO A 18 -2.29 -50.39 -46.90
C PRO A 18 -2.09 -48.87 -46.78
N ARG A 19 -0.87 -48.54 -46.33
CA ARG A 19 -0.33 -47.21 -46.06
C ARG A 19 -0.47 -46.27 -47.26
N ALA A 20 -1.06 -45.10 -47.04
CA ALA A 20 -0.81 -43.93 -47.86
C ALA A 20 0.49 -43.27 -47.36
N ASN A 21 1.44 -43.05 -48.27
CA ASN A 21 2.67 -42.31 -48.03
C ASN A 21 2.33 -40.86 -47.70
N ILE A 22 2.48 -40.47 -46.43
CA ILE A 22 2.47 -39.06 -46.03
C ILE A 22 3.90 -38.56 -46.15
N HIS A 23 4.11 -37.66 -47.12
CA HIS A 23 5.33 -36.89 -47.28
C HIS A 23 5.67 -36.16 -45.99
N VAL A 24 6.84 -36.48 -45.43
CA VAL A 24 7.47 -35.74 -44.33
C VAL A 24 8.05 -34.45 -44.90
N SER A 25 7.22 -33.43 -45.07
CA SER A 25 7.71 -32.07 -45.25
C SER A 25 6.65 -31.09 -44.77
N SER A 26 7.03 -30.18 -43.88
CA SER A 26 6.25 -29.04 -43.39
C SER A 26 5.38 -29.26 -42.14
N MET A 27 6.00 -29.63 -41.01
CA MET A 27 5.45 -29.28 -39.68
C MET A 27 6.43 -28.51 -38.78
N TRP A 28 7.60 -28.12 -39.29
CA TRP A 28 8.54 -27.23 -38.59
C TRP A 28 8.13 -25.74 -38.65
N ARG A 29 7.03 -25.39 -39.32
CA ARG A 29 6.57 -24.00 -39.47
C ARG A 29 5.50 -23.58 -38.46
N PHE A 30 4.89 -24.50 -37.72
CA PHE A 30 3.90 -24.17 -36.68
C PHE A 30 4.46 -24.12 -35.25
N ALA A 31 5.66 -24.66 -35.02
CA ALA A 31 6.31 -24.58 -33.71
C ALA A 31 6.92 -23.20 -33.39
N LEU A 32 7.15 -22.35 -34.41
CA LEU A 32 7.79 -21.05 -34.25
C LEU A 32 6.81 -19.88 -34.01
N ILE A 33 5.50 -20.09 -34.21
CA ILE A 33 4.50 -19.02 -34.02
C ILE A 33 3.90 -19.05 -32.61
N VAL A 34 3.96 -20.18 -31.90
CA VAL A 34 3.46 -20.28 -30.52
C VAL A 34 4.50 -19.81 -29.49
N THR A 35 5.78 -19.73 -29.84
CA THR A 35 6.84 -19.29 -28.92
C THR A 35 7.05 -17.77 -28.89
N LEU A 36 6.50 -17.01 -29.85
CA LEU A 36 6.69 -15.55 -29.92
C LEU A 36 5.56 -14.74 -29.24
N ALA A 37 4.48 -15.39 -28.81
CA ALA A 37 3.35 -14.73 -28.14
C ALA A 37 3.49 -14.63 -26.61
N SER A 38 4.55 -15.21 -26.03
CA SER A 38 4.78 -15.26 -24.58
C SER A 38 5.60 -14.09 -24.02
N ALA A 39 5.95 -13.09 -24.84
CA ALA A 39 6.88 -12.01 -24.46
C ALA A 39 6.22 -10.63 -24.23
N ALA A 40 4.89 -10.56 -24.22
CA ALA A 40 4.19 -9.33 -23.86
C ALA A 40 3.21 -9.60 -22.71
N VAL A 41 3.74 -10.05 -21.58
CA VAL A 41 3.07 -9.79 -20.31
C VAL A 41 3.29 -8.29 -20.07
N PRO A 42 2.25 -7.44 -19.99
CA PRO A 42 2.45 -6.11 -19.45
C PRO A 42 3.04 -6.33 -18.07
N THR A 43 4.28 -5.89 -17.86
CA THR A 43 4.78 -5.66 -16.52
C THR A 43 3.80 -4.67 -15.91
N VAL A 44 2.87 -5.18 -15.10
CA VAL A 44 2.09 -4.34 -14.21
C VAL A 44 3.13 -3.81 -13.26
N PHE A 45 3.60 -2.60 -13.54
CA PHE A 45 4.43 -1.83 -12.63
C PHE A 45 3.56 -1.63 -11.39
N ALA A 46 3.67 -2.54 -10.43
CA ALA A 46 3.16 -2.27 -9.10
C ALA A 46 4.00 -1.10 -8.62
N TRP A 47 3.39 0.08 -8.49
CA TRP A 47 3.68 1.21 -7.59
C TRP A 47 5.09 1.51 -7.04
N GLY A 48 5.95 0.52 -6.81
CA GLY A 48 7.35 0.68 -6.41
C GLY A 48 8.20 1.51 -7.38
N ASP A 49 7.80 1.69 -8.65
CA ASP A 49 8.48 2.62 -9.58
C ASP A 49 7.70 3.95 -9.78
N GLY A 50 6.62 4.17 -9.03
CA GLY A 50 5.76 5.35 -9.11
C GLY A 50 6.37 6.59 -8.47
N LEU A 51 5.93 7.78 -8.91
CA LEU A 51 6.43 9.07 -8.45
C LEU A 51 5.84 9.51 -7.09
N ALA A 52 4.65 9.05 -6.73
CA ALA A 52 3.87 9.54 -5.59
C ALA A 52 4.60 9.37 -4.24
N HIS A 53 5.00 8.15 -3.88
CA HIS A 53 5.71 7.90 -2.61
C HIS A 53 7.06 8.62 -2.52
N PRO A 54 7.92 8.64 -3.56
CA PRO A 54 9.12 9.46 -3.56
C PRO A 54 8.86 10.94 -3.29
N VAL A 55 7.79 11.50 -3.86
CA VAL A 55 7.38 12.90 -3.65
C VAL A 55 6.91 13.12 -2.21
N ILE A 56 6.11 12.21 -1.65
CA ILE A 56 5.67 12.25 -0.25
C ILE A 56 6.88 12.20 0.69
N GLY A 57 7.85 11.33 0.38
CA GLY A 57 9.11 11.21 1.13
C GLY A 57 9.97 12.46 1.08
N GLU A 58 10.18 13.03 -0.12
CA GLU A 58 10.93 14.29 -0.31
C GLU A 58 10.24 15.46 0.40
N LEU A 59 8.92 15.58 0.27
CA LEU A 59 8.16 16.61 0.98
C LEU A 59 8.29 16.43 2.49
N ALA A 60 8.11 15.21 2.99
CA ALA A 60 8.23 14.93 4.41
C ALA A 60 9.63 15.31 4.93
N GLN A 61 10.68 14.96 4.19
CA GLN A 61 12.07 15.30 4.53
C GLN A 61 12.27 16.81 4.75
N THR A 62 11.63 17.66 3.95
CA THR A 62 11.70 19.13 4.13
C THR A 62 10.96 19.64 5.36
N LEU A 63 9.93 18.92 5.81
CA LEU A 63 9.05 19.29 6.93
C LEU A 63 9.43 18.62 8.26
N LEU A 64 10.45 17.75 8.28
CA LEU A 64 10.95 17.14 9.51
C LEU A 64 11.54 18.19 10.46
N SER A 65 11.26 18.03 11.75
CA SER A 65 11.94 18.73 12.84
C SER A 65 13.40 18.27 12.94
N ALA A 66 14.22 18.96 13.74
CA ALA A 66 15.60 18.54 13.97
C ALA A 66 15.69 17.10 14.52
N LYS A 67 14.78 16.73 15.43
CA LYS A 67 14.68 15.36 15.97
C LYS A 67 14.17 14.38 14.92
N GLY A 68 13.19 14.78 14.12
CA GLY A 68 12.68 13.96 13.02
C GLY A 68 13.78 13.60 12.03
N ARG A 69 14.60 14.57 11.62
CA ARG A 69 15.77 14.34 10.76
C ARG A 69 16.78 13.40 11.41
N GLN A 70 17.13 13.64 12.67
CA GLN A 70 18.05 12.77 13.41
C GLN A 70 17.54 11.33 13.47
N LEU A 71 16.25 11.13 13.75
CA LEU A 71 15.64 9.80 13.77
C LEU A 71 15.76 9.11 12.41
N VAL A 72 15.37 9.80 11.33
CA VAL A 72 15.44 9.28 9.95
C VAL A 72 16.87 8.92 9.56
N GLU A 73 17.82 9.84 9.72
CA GLU A 73 19.24 9.64 9.40
C GLU A 73 19.82 8.43 10.14
N SER A 74 19.38 8.19 11.39
CA SER A 74 19.87 7.09 12.21
C SER A 74 19.34 5.71 11.78
N LEU A 75 18.08 5.66 11.32
CA LEU A 75 17.31 4.41 11.16
C LEU A 75 17.11 3.98 9.71
N VAL A 76 17.03 4.89 8.74
CA VAL A 76 16.84 4.52 7.33
C VAL A 76 18.01 3.64 6.87
N ASP A 77 17.73 2.68 5.98
CA ASP A 77 18.76 1.82 5.39
C ASP A 77 19.85 2.71 4.74
N PRO A 78 21.15 2.48 5.05
CA PRO A 78 22.24 3.28 4.52
C PRO A 78 22.25 3.43 2.99
N LYS A 79 21.69 2.48 2.23
CA LYS A 79 21.58 2.59 0.76
C LYS A 79 20.70 3.75 0.29
N TYR A 80 19.87 4.31 1.18
CA TYR A 80 19.03 5.47 0.91
C TYR A 80 19.56 6.75 1.56
N GLU A 81 20.83 6.77 1.96
CA GLU A 81 21.56 7.97 2.38
C GLU A 81 20.91 8.74 3.54
N GLY A 82 20.20 8.03 4.43
CA GLY A 82 19.56 8.64 5.60
C GLY A 82 18.39 9.57 5.27
N SER A 83 17.74 9.38 4.13
CA SER A 83 16.64 10.24 3.64
C SER A 83 15.34 9.46 3.46
N LEU A 84 14.20 10.09 3.74
CA LEU A 84 12.88 9.60 3.31
C LEU A 84 12.62 9.83 1.81
N GLY A 85 13.38 10.74 1.19
CA GLY A 85 13.26 11.06 -0.23
C GLY A 85 13.70 9.92 -1.15
N GLY A 86 13.28 10.00 -2.41
CA GLY A 86 13.60 9.00 -3.42
C GLY A 86 12.94 7.64 -3.14
N GLN A 87 13.72 6.55 -3.22
CA GLN A 87 13.19 5.18 -3.21
C GLN A 87 12.89 4.62 -1.81
N THR A 88 13.21 5.34 -0.72
CA THR A 88 12.93 4.89 0.65
C THR A 88 11.44 4.59 0.84
N CYS A 89 10.59 5.52 0.40
CA CYS A 89 9.14 5.37 0.53
C CYS A 89 8.56 4.33 -0.43
N ASN A 90 9.29 3.80 -1.42
CA ASN A 90 8.84 2.70 -2.28
C ASN A 90 9.20 1.32 -1.74
N TRP A 91 10.02 1.25 -0.69
CA TRP A 91 10.60 -0.01 -0.23
C TRP A 91 9.57 -1.07 0.14
N ALA A 92 8.44 -0.69 0.77
CA ALA A 92 7.43 -1.66 1.21
C ALA A 92 6.74 -2.38 0.04
N ASP A 93 6.56 -1.69 -1.09
CA ASP A 93 6.05 -2.29 -2.32
C ASP A 93 7.03 -3.29 -2.95
N TYR A 94 8.33 -3.02 -2.86
CA TYR A 94 9.32 -4.01 -3.27
C TYR A 94 9.37 -5.20 -2.29
N TRP A 95 9.19 -4.92 -0.99
CA TRP A 95 9.21 -5.93 0.06
C TRP A 95 8.09 -6.97 -0.08
N ARG A 96 6.86 -6.54 -0.38
CA ARG A 96 5.68 -7.41 -0.47
C ARG A 96 5.77 -8.46 -1.59
N PHE A 97 6.62 -8.26 -2.61
CA PHE A 97 6.84 -9.27 -3.66
C PHE A 97 7.38 -10.58 -3.09
N ASN A 98 8.30 -10.50 -2.13
CA ASN A 98 8.88 -11.66 -1.45
C ASN A 98 8.22 -11.95 -0.09
N HIS A 99 7.40 -11.03 0.41
CA HIS A 99 6.68 -11.16 1.69
C HIS A 99 5.19 -10.91 1.48
N ARG A 100 4.53 -11.80 0.72
CA ARG A 100 3.13 -11.63 0.31
C ARG A 100 2.16 -11.46 1.49
N ASN A 101 2.53 -11.90 2.68
CA ASN A 101 1.76 -11.70 3.91
C ASN A 101 1.65 -10.21 4.33
N THR A 102 2.51 -9.33 3.82
CA THR A 102 2.41 -7.88 4.06
C THR A 102 1.52 -7.17 3.04
N GLY A 103 1.01 -7.87 2.02
CA GLY A 103 0.12 -7.28 1.01
C GLY A 103 -1.09 -6.53 1.61
N PRO A 104 -1.83 -7.14 2.55
CA PRO A 104 -2.94 -6.47 3.24
C PRO A 104 -2.55 -5.24 4.07
N TRP A 105 -1.26 -5.04 4.37
CA TRP A 105 -0.82 -3.87 5.16
C TRP A 105 -0.84 -2.57 4.37
N HIS A 106 -1.08 -2.63 3.06
CA HIS A 106 -1.14 -1.46 2.19
C HIS A 106 -2.53 -0.84 2.12
N PHE A 107 -3.57 -1.48 2.66
CA PHE A 107 -4.93 -0.96 2.55
C PHE A 107 -5.80 -1.37 3.74
N VAL A 108 -6.97 -0.75 3.85
CA VAL A 108 -8.06 -1.20 4.72
C VAL A 108 -9.33 -1.22 3.87
N ASP A 109 -9.90 -2.41 3.70
CA ASP A 109 -11.17 -2.59 3.01
C ASP A 109 -12.31 -2.18 3.95
N MET A 110 -12.47 -0.88 4.17
CA MET A 110 -13.60 -0.38 4.97
C MET A 110 -14.90 -0.85 4.34
N ASN A 111 -15.86 -1.30 5.16
CA ASN A 111 -17.22 -1.63 4.74
C ASN A 111 -18.06 -0.35 4.48
N ALA A 112 -17.46 0.55 3.72
CA ALA A 112 -18.02 1.76 3.15
C ALA A 112 -18.65 1.42 1.78
N THR A 113 -19.69 2.14 1.42
CA THR A 113 -20.37 2.03 0.12
C THR A 113 -20.37 3.39 -0.55
N PRO A 114 -19.20 3.96 -0.87
CA PRO A 114 -19.14 5.25 -1.53
C PRO A 114 -19.87 5.19 -2.88
N PRO A 115 -20.53 6.28 -3.29
CA PRO A 115 -20.50 7.60 -2.63
C PRO A 115 -21.49 7.76 -1.47
N SER A 116 -22.35 6.78 -1.20
CA SER A 116 -23.46 6.90 -0.25
C SER A 116 -23.05 6.85 1.23
N LYS A 117 -21.98 6.12 1.56
CA LYS A 117 -21.52 5.92 2.94
C LYS A 117 -20.00 5.77 2.96
N CYS A 118 -19.37 6.62 3.76
CA CYS A 118 -17.94 6.56 4.08
C CYS A 118 -17.75 6.51 5.59
N GLY A 119 -16.57 6.08 6.02
CA GLY A 119 -16.17 6.00 7.42
C GLY A 119 -15.68 4.61 7.81
N TYR A 120 -15.14 4.56 9.01
CA TYR A 120 -14.50 3.38 9.59
C TYR A 120 -15.39 2.74 10.66
N SER A 121 -15.51 1.42 10.62
CA SER A 121 -15.99 0.59 11.71
C SER A 121 -14.80 -0.15 12.34
N PRO A 122 -14.73 -0.30 13.68
CA PRO A 122 -13.64 -1.04 14.32
C PRO A 122 -13.41 -2.44 13.74
N GLU A 123 -14.47 -3.09 13.26
CA GLU A 123 -14.44 -4.41 12.62
C GLU A 123 -13.65 -4.44 11.30
N ASP A 124 -13.52 -3.31 10.60
CA ASP A 124 -12.80 -3.20 9.32
C ASP A 124 -11.30 -3.53 9.47
N CYS A 125 -10.76 -3.50 10.70
CA CYS A 125 -9.39 -3.89 11.00
C CYS A 125 -9.27 -4.64 12.34
N ALA A 126 -10.23 -5.50 12.66
CA ALA A 126 -10.27 -6.20 13.95
C ALA A 126 -9.08 -7.13 14.19
N ASP A 127 -8.53 -7.75 13.15
CA ASP A 127 -7.37 -8.66 13.26
C ASP A 127 -6.01 -7.93 13.14
N GLY A 128 -6.04 -6.61 12.90
CA GLY A 128 -4.84 -5.80 12.69
C GLY A 128 -4.11 -6.06 11.36
N ASN A 129 -4.63 -6.91 10.48
CA ASN A 129 -4.05 -7.24 9.18
C ASN A 129 -4.58 -6.30 8.08
N CYS A 130 -4.44 -5.00 8.34
CA CYS A 130 -4.76 -3.90 7.43
C CYS A 130 -3.74 -2.77 7.64
N ILE A 131 -3.79 -1.71 6.83
CA ILE A 131 -2.89 -0.56 6.95
C ILE A 131 -2.93 0.15 8.31
N ILE A 132 -4.10 0.29 8.93
CA ILE A 132 -4.26 0.91 10.25
C ILE A 132 -3.54 0.06 11.32
N GLY A 133 -3.76 -1.26 11.29
CA GLY A 133 -3.11 -2.20 12.20
C GLY A 133 -1.60 -2.27 11.97
N ALA A 134 -1.16 -2.21 10.71
CA ALA A 134 0.26 -2.18 10.35
C ALA A 134 0.93 -0.89 10.83
N LEU A 135 0.37 0.29 10.54
CA LEU A 135 0.85 1.58 11.07
C LEU A 135 0.97 1.55 12.60
N THR A 136 -0.02 0.96 13.27
CA THR A 136 -0.01 0.78 14.72
C THR A 136 1.16 -0.11 15.16
N ALA A 137 1.31 -1.30 14.57
CA ALA A 137 2.37 -2.24 14.92
C ALA A 137 3.77 -1.67 14.67
N GLN A 138 3.99 -1.02 13.52
CA GLN A 138 5.30 -0.44 13.17
C GLN A 138 5.64 0.78 14.03
N THR A 139 4.66 1.64 14.34
CA THR A 139 4.88 2.76 15.27
C THR A 139 5.33 2.26 16.63
N TYR A 140 4.67 1.23 17.16
CA TYR A 140 5.02 0.66 18.46
C TYR A 140 6.29 -0.18 18.44
N GLN A 141 6.67 -0.77 17.31
CA GLN A 141 7.99 -1.36 17.13
C GLN A 141 9.07 -0.31 17.42
N LEU A 142 8.94 0.91 16.88
CA LEU A 142 9.87 2.01 17.15
C LEU A 142 9.80 2.50 18.60
N LEU A 143 8.60 2.79 19.12
CA LEU A 143 8.46 3.35 20.47
C LEU A 143 8.94 2.39 21.57
N ASN A 144 8.57 1.10 21.49
CA ASN A 144 8.93 0.11 22.52
C ASN A 144 10.42 -0.20 22.56
N THR A 145 11.12 0.00 21.45
CA THR A 145 12.57 -0.19 21.33
C THR A 145 13.33 1.14 21.42
N LYS A 146 12.65 2.22 21.84
CA LYS A 146 13.23 3.57 21.98
C LYS A 146 13.92 4.07 20.72
N CYS A 147 13.42 3.64 19.56
CA CYS A 147 13.99 3.93 18.26
C CYS A 147 15.48 3.55 18.12
N GLU A 148 15.97 2.57 18.87
CA GLU A 148 17.37 2.14 18.77
C GLU A 148 17.69 1.55 17.38
N LYS A 149 18.90 1.76 16.88
CA LYS A 149 19.27 1.26 15.55
C LYS A 149 19.24 -0.27 15.52
N SER A 150 18.33 -0.83 14.74
CA SER A 150 18.21 -2.26 14.46
C SER A 150 17.53 -2.46 13.11
N ILE A 151 17.73 -3.63 12.50
CA ILE A 151 17.07 -3.95 11.22
C ILE A 151 15.53 -3.89 11.32
N ASN A 152 14.97 -4.31 12.46
CA ASN A 152 13.53 -4.25 12.70
C ASN A 152 13.02 -2.80 12.74
N ASN A 153 13.80 -1.89 13.33
CA ASN A 153 13.44 -0.47 13.38
C ASN A 153 13.67 0.24 12.04
N THR A 154 14.68 -0.16 11.28
CA THR A 154 14.85 0.27 9.89
C THR A 154 13.63 -0.13 9.05
N HIS A 155 13.20 -1.39 9.14
CA HIS A 155 11.99 -1.85 8.45
C HIS A 155 10.74 -1.11 8.93
N ALA A 156 10.56 -0.95 10.24
CA ALA A 156 9.41 -0.25 10.80
C ALA A 156 9.31 1.20 10.31
N LEU A 157 10.42 1.94 10.29
CA LEU A 157 10.45 3.30 9.75
C LEU A 157 10.10 3.33 8.26
N GLN A 158 10.66 2.43 7.46
CA GLN A 158 10.38 2.39 6.01
C GLN A 158 8.94 1.98 5.71
N PHE A 159 8.36 1.08 6.50
CA PHE A 159 6.93 0.76 6.42
C PHE A 159 6.06 1.95 6.79
N ILE A 160 6.34 2.65 7.88
CA ILE A 160 5.59 3.86 8.25
C ILE A 160 5.68 4.91 7.13
N ALA A 161 6.87 5.12 6.57
CA ALA A 161 7.09 6.06 5.48
C ALA A 161 6.21 5.76 4.25
N HIS A 162 6.09 4.48 3.88
CA HIS A 162 5.22 4.04 2.79
C HIS A 162 3.73 4.12 3.17
N PHE A 163 3.35 3.55 4.32
CA PHE A 163 1.96 3.41 4.74
C PHE A 163 1.27 4.73 5.04
N ILE A 164 1.99 5.77 5.48
CA ILE A 164 1.36 7.09 5.57
C ILE A 164 0.99 7.63 4.18
N GLY A 165 1.75 7.29 3.14
CA GLY A 165 1.36 7.59 1.75
C GLY A 165 0.13 6.80 1.32
N ASP A 166 0.15 5.48 1.50
CA ASP A 166 -0.97 4.61 1.12
C ASP A 166 -2.27 5.01 1.83
N VAL A 167 -2.24 5.22 3.15
CA VAL A 167 -3.43 5.56 3.94
C VAL A 167 -4.02 6.92 3.57
N THR A 168 -3.29 7.75 2.82
CA THR A 168 -3.77 9.04 2.33
C THR A 168 -4.43 8.96 0.95
N GLN A 169 -4.26 7.84 0.23
CA GLN A 169 -4.91 7.57 -1.04
C GLN A 169 -6.32 6.99 -0.77
N PRO A 170 -7.41 7.68 -1.16
CA PRO A 170 -8.78 7.25 -0.83
C PRO A 170 -9.09 5.79 -1.17
N LEU A 171 -8.64 5.29 -2.31
CA LEU A 171 -8.91 3.93 -2.77
C LEU A 171 -8.12 2.85 -2.02
N HIS A 172 -7.17 3.20 -1.15
CA HIS A 172 -6.57 2.27 -0.17
C HIS A 172 -7.41 2.14 1.10
N THR A 173 -8.50 2.91 1.21
CA THR A 173 -9.34 2.98 2.40
C THR A 173 -10.79 2.57 2.13
N VAL A 174 -11.04 1.83 1.05
CA VAL A 174 -12.36 1.39 0.62
C VAL A 174 -12.32 -0.02 0.03
N GLY A 175 -13.27 -0.88 0.41
CA GLY A 175 -13.40 -2.22 -0.18
C GLY A 175 -14.13 -2.25 -1.54
N ARG A 176 -14.78 -1.16 -1.95
CA ARG A 176 -15.55 -1.06 -3.20
C ARG A 176 -14.67 -1.43 -4.39
N ASP A 177 -15.12 -2.44 -5.14
CA ASP A 177 -14.48 -2.90 -6.38
C ASP A 177 -12.97 -3.25 -6.22
N ILE A 178 -12.59 -3.71 -5.02
CA ILE A 178 -11.20 -3.98 -4.61
C ILE A 178 -10.36 -2.69 -4.69
N GLY A 179 -10.85 -1.63 -4.03
CA GLY A 179 -10.27 -0.29 -4.12
C GLY A 179 -10.25 0.25 -5.55
N GLY A 180 -11.25 -0.08 -6.39
CA GLY A 180 -11.27 0.30 -7.80
C GLY A 180 -10.30 -0.44 -8.73
N ASN A 181 -9.62 -1.49 -8.27
CA ASN A 181 -8.78 -2.32 -9.15
C ASN A 181 -9.62 -3.08 -10.19
N SER A 182 -10.89 -3.36 -9.90
CA SER A 182 -11.79 -4.08 -10.81
C SER A 182 -12.40 -3.18 -11.89
N ASP A 183 -12.37 -1.86 -11.69
CA ASP A 183 -12.97 -0.86 -12.57
C ASP A 183 -12.01 -0.44 -13.66
N HIS A 184 -12.26 -0.89 -14.89
CA HIS A 184 -11.44 -0.56 -16.04
C HIS A 184 -11.84 0.81 -16.60
N VAL A 185 -10.89 1.72 -16.72
CA VAL A 185 -11.12 3.09 -17.16
C VAL A 185 -10.17 3.49 -18.29
N LYS A 186 -10.43 4.66 -18.89
CA LYS A 186 -9.49 5.32 -19.80
C LYS A 186 -8.87 6.53 -19.11
N PHE A 187 -7.57 6.71 -19.26
CA PHE A 187 -6.84 7.89 -18.81
C PHE A 187 -5.93 8.38 -19.94
N ASP A 188 -6.20 9.59 -20.43
CA ASP A 188 -5.55 10.19 -21.61
C ASP A 188 -5.49 9.21 -22.80
N GLY A 189 -6.65 8.61 -23.09
CA GLY A 189 -6.84 7.63 -24.18
C GLY A 189 -6.29 6.23 -23.93
N ARG A 190 -5.62 5.95 -22.80
CA ARG A 190 -5.05 4.63 -22.47
C ARG A 190 -5.94 3.85 -21.51
N THR A 191 -6.14 2.57 -21.77
CA THR A 191 -6.87 1.68 -20.84
C THR A 191 -6.00 1.34 -19.63
N THR A 192 -6.58 1.48 -18.44
CA THR A 192 -6.00 1.14 -17.13
C THR A 192 -7.14 0.81 -16.16
N ASN A 193 -6.93 0.87 -14.84
CA ASN A 193 -7.99 0.75 -13.84
C ASN A 193 -8.08 1.97 -12.92
N PHE A 194 -9.22 2.11 -12.22
CA PHE A 194 -9.54 3.28 -11.39
C PHE A 194 -8.58 3.45 -10.20
N HIS A 195 -8.06 2.36 -9.64
CA HIS A 195 -7.00 2.41 -8.64
C HIS A 195 -5.74 3.05 -9.24
N ALA A 196 -5.21 2.44 -10.30
CA ALA A 196 -3.95 2.82 -10.94
C ALA A 196 -3.89 4.29 -11.42
N ILE A 197 -5.03 4.91 -11.75
CA ILE A 197 -5.04 6.34 -12.09
C ILE A 197 -4.73 7.25 -10.90
N HIS A 198 -5.26 6.95 -9.72
CA HIS A 198 -5.00 7.74 -8.50
C HIS A 198 -3.57 7.54 -8.02
N ASP A 199 -3.09 6.34 -8.25
CA ASP A 199 -1.81 5.85 -7.80
C ASP A 199 -0.62 6.45 -8.51
N ALA A 200 -0.71 6.45 -9.84
CA ALA A 200 0.42 6.72 -10.71
C ALA A 200 0.08 7.77 -11.75
N HIS A 201 -1.03 7.62 -12.48
CA HIS A 201 -1.28 8.45 -13.65
C HIS A 201 -1.60 9.91 -13.31
N ILE A 202 -2.41 10.16 -12.28
CA ILE A 202 -2.74 11.51 -11.80
C ILE A 202 -1.49 12.20 -11.24
N PRO A 203 -0.73 11.60 -10.30
CA PRO A 203 0.53 12.19 -9.83
C PRO A 203 1.55 12.43 -10.93
N ASP A 204 1.73 11.49 -11.87
CA ASP A 204 2.66 11.62 -12.99
C ASP A 204 2.27 12.77 -13.92
N LYS A 205 0.99 12.83 -14.32
CA LYS A 205 0.48 13.92 -15.16
C LYS A 205 0.66 15.27 -14.48
N ARG A 206 0.37 15.32 -13.18
CA ARG A 206 0.52 16.53 -12.40
C ARG A 206 1.96 17.01 -12.31
N ALA A 207 2.90 16.09 -12.15
CA ALA A 207 4.32 16.41 -12.13
C ALA A 207 4.80 16.99 -13.47
N GLU A 208 4.33 16.46 -14.60
CA GLU A 208 4.59 17.04 -15.93
C GLU A 208 3.98 18.44 -16.06
N GLU A 209 2.72 18.64 -15.61
CA GLU A 209 2.04 19.94 -15.66
C GLU A 209 2.75 21.07 -14.91
N VAL A 210 3.39 20.74 -13.79
CA VAL A 210 4.14 21.71 -12.97
C VAL A 210 5.62 21.80 -13.35
N GLY A 211 6.03 21.11 -14.43
CA GLY A 211 7.39 21.13 -14.95
C GLY A 211 8.41 20.33 -14.13
N ALA A 212 7.97 19.45 -13.24
CA ALA A 212 8.83 18.57 -12.45
C ALA A 212 9.16 17.26 -13.17
N GLY A 213 8.29 16.79 -14.07
CA GLY A 213 8.47 15.52 -14.78
C GLY A 213 8.63 14.35 -13.81
N LYS A 214 9.78 13.65 -13.87
CA LYS A 214 10.11 12.54 -12.95
C LYS A 214 10.96 12.95 -11.74
N ASP A 215 11.24 14.24 -11.57
CA ASP A 215 11.99 14.75 -10.43
C ASP A 215 11.07 14.88 -9.20
N ALA A 216 11.13 13.88 -8.32
CA ALA A 216 10.35 13.84 -7.08
C ALA A 216 10.65 15.04 -6.16
N ARG A 217 11.89 15.54 -6.15
CA ARG A 217 12.30 16.67 -5.32
C ARG A 217 11.74 17.98 -5.85
N ALA A 218 11.79 18.18 -7.16
CA ALA A 218 11.19 19.35 -7.80
C ALA A 218 9.67 19.39 -7.54
N TYR A 219 8.99 18.24 -7.69
CA TYR A 219 7.56 18.18 -7.44
C TYR A 219 7.22 18.36 -5.95
N ALA A 220 7.98 17.74 -5.04
CA ALA A 220 7.84 17.97 -3.60
C ALA A 220 8.04 19.44 -3.22
N GLY A 221 9.01 20.14 -3.85
CA GLY A 221 9.22 21.57 -3.65
C GLY A 221 8.03 22.44 -4.10
N PHE A 222 7.41 22.08 -5.23
CA PHE A 222 6.16 22.71 -5.67
C PHE A 222 5.04 22.50 -4.63
N LEU A 223 4.85 21.26 -4.18
CA LEU A 223 3.81 20.92 -3.20
C LEU A 223 4.07 21.53 -1.82
N ALA A 224 5.32 21.67 -1.40
CA ALA A 224 5.69 22.35 -0.16
C ALA A 224 5.22 23.81 -0.15
N ASN A 225 5.31 24.51 -1.29
CA ASN A 225 4.83 25.90 -1.39
C ASN A 225 3.30 26.01 -1.28
N LEU A 226 2.56 24.99 -1.72
CA LEU A 226 1.09 24.99 -1.68
C LEU A 226 0.54 24.50 -0.33
N TYR A 227 1.12 23.41 0.19
CA TYR A 227 0.54 22.61 1.26
C TYR A 227 1.44 22.50 2.50
N GLY A 228 2.67 23.02 2.47
CA GLY A 228 3.61 22.93 3.60
C GLY A 228 3.05 23.52 4.90
N SER A 229 2.24 24.58 4.83
CA SER A 229 1.58 25.17 6.00
C SER A 229 0.56 24.24 6.67
N LYS A 230 0.01 23.25 5.93
CA LYS A 230 -0.91 22.24 6.51
C LYS A 230 -0.19 21.28 7.45
N ALA A 231 1.14 21.21 7.44
CA ALA A 231 1.90 20.40 8.38
C ALA A 231 1.54 20.72 9.84
N GLU A 232 1.21 21.98 10.16
CA GLU A 232 0.76 22.39 11.50
C GLU A 232 -0.59 21.75 11.88
N ILE A 233 -1.51 21.65 10.92
CA ILE A 233 -2.83 21.01 11.11
C ILE A 233 -2.63 19.51 11.36
N TYR A 234 -1.77 18.87 10.56
CA TYR A 234 -1.49 17.45 10.69
C TYR A 234 -0.62 17.10 11.91
N ALA A 235 0.03 18.07 12.54
CA ALA A 235 0.69 17.91 13.84
C ALA A 235 -0.30 17.94 15.04
N SER A 236 -1.60 18.15 14.80
CA SER A 236 -2.60 18.12 15.87
C SER A 236 -2.80 16.71 16.44
N ARG A 237 -3.22 16.63 17.71
CA ARG A 237 -3.49 15.35 18.39
C ARG A 237 -4.45 14.42 17.63
N LYS A 238 -5.32 14.94 16.76
CA LYS A 238 -6.18 14.13 15.89
C LYS A 238 -5.37 13.16 15.05
N TYR A 239 -4.23 13.59 14.50
CA TYR A 239 -3.45 12.84 13.54
C TYR A 239 -2.14 12.27 14.11
N VAL A 240 -1.70 12.68 15.31
CA VAL A 240 -0.43 12.21 15.89
C VAL A 240 -0.50 11.78 17.36
N ASP A 241 -1.69 11.57 17.92
CA ASP A 241 -1.81 10.88 19.21
C ASP A 241 -1.44 9.40 19.06
N LEU A 242 -0.18 9.07 19.38
CA LEU A 242 0.38 7.72 19.29
C LEU A 242 0.07 6.86 20.52
N VAL A 243 -0.94 7.21 21.32
CA VAL A 243 -1.33 6.48 22.54
C VAL A 243 -2.79 6.05 22.49
N ALA A 244 -3.67 6.90 21.96
CA ALA A 244 -5.11 6.63 21.96
C ALA A 244 -5.48 5.48 20.99
N MET A 245 -6.11 4.44 21.52
CA MET A 245 -6.50 3.22 20.78
C MET A 245 -8.01 3.05 20.69
N ASP A 246 -8.48 2.34 19.66
CA ASP A 246 -9.84 1.79 19.59
C ASP A 246 -10.01 0.49 20.40
N THR A 247 -11.16 -0.17 20.26
CA THR A 247 -11.47 -1.43 20.96
C THR A 247 -10.65 -2.63 20.49
N TYR A 248 -10.07 -2.59 19.29
CA TYR A 248 -9.20 -3.62 18.74
C TYR A 248 -7.71 -3.26 18.87
N GLY A 249 -7.39 -2.16 19.58
CA GLY A 249 -6.05 -1.68 19.83
C GLY A 249 -5.36 -1.07 18.61
N ASN A 250 -6.13 -0.54 17.65
CA ASN A 250 -5.66 0.24 16.52
C ASN A 250 -5.53 1.72 16.93
N LEU A 251 -4.47 2.38 16.49
CA LEU A 251 -4.25 3.80 16.77
C LEU A 251 -5.37 4.65 16.20
N LYS A 252 -6.04 5.43 17.06
CA LYS A 252 -7.06 6.38 16.63
C LYS A 252 -6.50 7.42 15.68
N ALA A 253 -5.23 7.79 15.81
CA ALA A 253 -4.55 8.67 14.87
C ALA A 253 -4.47 8.07 13.45
N ALA A 254 -4.17 6.77 13.33
CA ALA A 254 -4.14 6.07 12.03
C ALA A 254 -5.54 5.90 11.45
N ILE A 255 -6.53 5.58 12.29
CA ILE A 255 -7.96 5.57 11.91
C ILE A 255 -8.37 6.94 11.37
N ASN A 256 -8.00 8.03 12.06
CA ASN A 256 -8.34 9.38 11.64
C ASN A 256 -7.72 9.75 10.29
N MET A 257 -6.49 9.29 9.99
CA MET A 257 -5.90 9.48 8.66
C MET A 257 -6.67 8.72 7.59
N ALA A 258 -7.02 7.47 7.85
CA ALA A 258 -7.74 6.62 6.90
C ALA A 258 -9.17 7.11 6.65
N VAL A 259 -9.86 7.62 7.68
CA VAL A 259 -11.19 8.23 7.51
C VAL A 259 -11.08 9.53 6.71
N ASP A 260 -10.03 10.32 6.93
CA ASP A 260 -9.81 11.60 6.26
C ASP A 260 -9.51 11.46 4.76
N SER A 261 -8.92 10.34 4.32
CA SER A 261 -8.85 9.98 2.90
C SER A 261 -10.17 9.38 2.41
N ASN A 262 -10.78 8.45 3.16
CA ASN A 262 -12.00 7.77 2.75
C ASN A 262 -13.17 8.74 2.53
N VAL A 263 -13.28 9.85 3.28
CA VAL A 263 -14.35 10.84 3.02
C VAL A 263 -14.27 11.48 1.63
N LEU A 264 -13.11 11.47 0.97
CA LEU A 264 -12.97 11.94 -0.41
C LEU A 264 -13.73 11.03 -1.39
N ASP A 265 -13.81 9.73 -1.10
CA ASP A 265 -14.58 8.75 -1.89
C ASP A 265 -16.09 9.05 -1.91
N CYS A 266 -16.60 9.75 -0.89
CA CYS A 266 -17.99 10.20 -0.81
C CYS A 266 -18.19 11.67 -1.20
N SER A 267 -17.16 12.35 -1.68
CA SER A 267 -17.27 13.74 -2.12
C SER A 267 -18.31 13.85 -3.24
N SER A 268 -19.34 14.67 -3.04
CA SER A 268 -20.41 14.89 -4.05
C SER A 268 -19.91 15.45 -5.37
N THR A 269 -18.66 15.90 -5.42
CA THR A 269 -18.03 16.47 -6.62
C THR A 269 -16.75 15.72 -7.00
N GLY A 270 -16.49 14.50 -6.52
CA GLY A 270 -15.23 13.80 -6.79
C GLY A 270 -15.33 12.28 -6.77
N PHE A 271 -14.21 11.64 -7.07
CA PHE A 271 -13.97 10.20 -6.88
C PHE A 271 -15.12 9.32 -7.41
N TRP A 272 -15.80 8.57 -6.54
CA TRP A 272 -16.83 7.62 -6.94
C TRP A 272 -18.10 8.26 -7.48
N ASN A 273 -18.45 9.48 -7.05
CA ASN A 273 -19.59 10.19 -7.65
C ASN A 273 -19.33 10.48 -9.13
N LEU A 274 -18.16 11.04 -9.46
CA LEU A 274 -17.80 11.32 -10.85
C LEU A 274 -17.62 10.03 -11.67
N TYR A 275 -17.13 8.96 -11.06
CA TYR A 275 -17.05 7.64 -11.69
C TYR A 275 -18.46 7.12 -12.03
N ASP A 276 -19.40 7.17 -11.08
CA ASP A 276 -20.76 6.65 -11.25
C ASP A 276 -21.58 7.48 -12.27
N GLU A 277 -21.30 8.78 -12.41
CA GLU A 277 -21.94 9.65 -13.40
C GLU A 277 -21.59 9.29 -14.85
N ASP A 278 -20.32 8.98 -15.13
CA ASP A 278 -19.87 8.54 -16.46
C ASP A 278 -18.64 7.61 -16.34
N PRO A 279 -18.84 6.29 -16.14
CA PRO A 279 -17.73 5.35 -16.01
C PRO A 279 -16.98 5.11 -17.34
N ALA A 280 -17.54 5.55 -18.47
CA ALA A 280 -16.94 5.41 -19.79
C ALA A 280 -16.10 6.62 -20.22
N GLN A 281 -16.09 7.69 -19.41
CA GLN A 281 -15.33 8.90 -19.67
C GLN A 281 -13.82 8.65 -19.79
N ASP A 282 -13.12 9.65 -20.30
CA ASP A 282 -11.68 9.71 -20.19
C ASP A 282 -11.30 10.49 -18.92
N PHE A 283 -10.82 9.75 -17.92
CA PHE A 283 -10.49 10.24 -16.58
C PHE A 283 -9.28 11.18 -16.58
N GLY A 284 -8.53 11.26 -17.69
CA GLY A 284 -7.45 12.23 -17.87
C GLY A 284 -7.94 13.67 -18.14
N LYS A 285 -9.25 13.90 -18.29
CA LYS A 285 -9.81 15.21 -18.67
C LYS A 285 -10.46 15.94 -17.48
N THR A 286 -11.78 16.14 -17.52
CA THR A 286 -12.53 16.87 -16.48
C THR A 286 -12.36 16.24 -15.12
N TYR A 287 -12.40 14.89 -15.04
CA TYR A 287 -12.18 14.16 -13.80
C TYR A 287 -10.85 14.55 -13.13
N TYR A 288 -9.74 14.47 -13.87
CA TYR A 288 -8.40 14.82 -13.39
C TYR A 288 -8.32 16.23 -12.80
N GLU A 289 -8.92 17.22 -13.47
CA GLU A 289 -8.93 18.61 -12.98
C GLU A 289 -9.59 18.77 -11.61
N VAL A 290 -10.59 17.93 -11.32
CA VAL A 290 -11.36 17.99 -10.08
C VAL A 290 -10.66 17.25 -8.94
N VAL A 291 -10.03 16.10 -9.21
CA VAL A 291 -9.49 15.22 -8.15
C VAL A 291 -8.03 15.49 -7.78
N LYS A 292 -7.25 16.14 -8.64
CA LYS A 292 -5.80 16.33 -8.40
C LYS A 292 -5.49 17.10 -7.12
N LEU A 293 -6.21 18.19 -6.85
CA LEU A 293 -5.94 19.04 -5.69
C LEU A 293 -6.34 18.38 -4.35
N PRO A 294 -7.53 17.74 -4.23
CA PRO A 294 -7.84 16.97 -3.03
C PRO A 294 -6.86 15.84 -2.74
N LEU A 295 -6.33 15.16 -3.77
CA LEU A 295 -5.33 14.12 -3.60
C LEU A 295 -3.99 14.71 -3.12
N GLU A 296 -3.53 15.81 -3.73
CA GLU A 296 -2.32 16.53 -3.34
C GLU A 296 -2.39 17.06 -1.90
N GLU A 297 -3.55 17.46 -1.40
CA GLU A 297 -3.67 18.03 -0.06
C GLU A 297 -3.25 17.05 1.06
N GLN A 298 -3.39 15.74 0.83
CA GLN A 298 -3.25 14.73 1.88
C GLN A 298 -1.79 14.41 2.26
N ILE A 299 -0.82 14.84 1.45
CA ILE A 299 0.58 14.38 1.45
C ILE A 299 1.44 14.88 2.62
N ALA A 300 1.05 15.95 3.34
CA ALA A 300 1.88 16.55 4.39
C ALA A 300 1.79 15.84 5.76
N LYS A 301 1.12 14.67 5.83
CA LYS A 301 0.90 13.92 7.07
C LYS A 301 2.12 13.11 7.55
N LEU A 302 3.01 12.68 6.64
CA LEU A 302 4.17 11.84 6.99
C LEU A 302 5.14 12.53 7.95
N ALA A 303 5.52 13.78 7.67
CA ALA A 303 6.43 14.51 8.55
C ALA A 303 5.87 14.68 9.96
N ALA A 304 4.58 14.97 10.09
CA ALA A 304 3.93 15.11 11.39
C ALA A 304 4.03 13.82 12.21
N TRP A 305 3.76 12.66 11.59
CA TRP A 305 3.86 11.36 12.26
C TRP A 305 5.29 11.03 12.70
N ILE A 306 6.29 11.22 11.82
CA ILE A 306 7.69 10.97 12.14
C ILE A 306 8.20 11.92 13.24
N ASN A 307 7.82 13.20 13.19
CA ASN A 307 8.16 14.17 14.23
C ASN A 307 7.59 13.73 15.59
N ALA A 308 6.35 13.24 15.64
CA ALA A 308 5.74 12.75 16.88
C ALA A 308 6.45 11.51 17.44
N ILE A 309 6.88 10.57 16.59
CA ILE A 309 7.69 9.41 17.00
C ILE A 309 9.04 9.89 17.55
N ALA A 310 9.71 10.79 16.83
CA ALA A 310 11.01 11.32 17.21
C ALA A 310 10.96 12.09 18.53
N ASP A 311 9.90 12.85 18.78
CA ASP A 311 9.69 13.51 20.07
C ASP A 311 9.57 12.50 21.20
N GLN A 312 8.81 11.42 21.03
CA GLN A 312 8.70 10.40 22.08
C GLN A 312 10.01 9.62 22.30
N CYS A 313 10.71 9.25 21.23
CA CYS A 313 11.96 8.49 21.34
C CYS A 313 13.14 9.32 21.86
N LEU A 314 13.23 10.61 21.50
CA LEU A 314 14.40 11.45 21.78
C LEU A 314 14.21 12.43 22.94
N ASN A 315 12.98 12.64 23.45
CA ASN A 315 12.76 13.43 24.67
C ASN A 315 13.29 12.74 25.94
N ASP A 316 13.25 11.41 26.01
CA ASP A 316 13.82 10.63 27.14
C ASP A 316 15.36 10.63 27.15
N TYR A 317 16.01 10.94 26.02
CA TYR A 317 17.47 10.98 25.93
C TYR A 317 18.08 12.30 26.41
N SER A 318 17.33 13.41 26.38
CA SER A 318 17.84 14.71 26.84
C SER A 318 17.64 14.95 28.34
N SER A 319 16.63 14.32 28.95
CA SER A 319 16.32 14.44 30.38
C SER A 319 17.20 13.55 31.27
N THR A 320 17.80 12.49 30.74
CA THR A 320 18.67 11.56 31.48
C THR A 320 20.11 12.05 31.66
N ALA A 321 20.49 13.14 31.00
CA ALA A 321 21.80 13.76 31.19
C ALA A 321 21.88 14.65 32.45
N ASN A 322 20.77 14.96 33.15
CA ASN A 322 20.82 15.86 34.33
C ASN A 322 19.64 15.78 35.32
N ALA A 323 18.82 14.72 35.36
CA ALA A 323 17.67 14.65 36.28
C ALA A 323 17.72 13.48 37.29
N SER A 324 17.57 13.85 38.57
CA SER A 324 17.26 12.97 39.72
C SER A 324 15.91 12.25 39.52
N PRO A 325 15.63 11.11 40.17
CA PRO A 325 14.56 10.20 39.77
C PRO A 325 13.19 10.82 40.06
N GLN A 326 12.42 11.08 39.00
CA GLN A 326 10.98 11.31 39.09
C GLN A 326 10.22 10.13 38.48
N SER A 327 9.02 9.94 39.03
CA SER A 327 8.08 8.82 38.95
C SER A 327 8.09 7.93 37.68
N PRO A 328 7.80 6.63 37.84
CA PRO A 328 7.90 5.67 36.76
C PRO A 328 6.98 6.03 35.59
N ALA A 329 7.54 5.98 34.38
CA ALA A 329 6.77 6.03 33.15
C ALA A 329 5.63 5.01 33.20
N VAL A 330 4.42 5.45 32.84
CA VAL A 330 3.27 4.55 32.68
C VAL A 330 3.64 3.52 31.61
N PRO A 331 3.63 2.20 31.92
CA PRO A 331 3.93 1.19 30.92
C PRO A 331 2.92 1.30 29.78
N ILE A 332 3.43 1.55 28.58
CA ILE A 332 2.64 1.49 27.37
C ILE A 332 2.34 0.01 27.10
N ILE A 333 1.15 -0.45 27.46
CA ILE A 333 0.72 -1.84 27.23
C ILE A 333 0.19 -1.96 25.81
N VAL A 334 1.00 -2.52 24.91
CA VAL A 334 0.51 -3.10 23.65
C VAL A 334 0.01 -4.51 23.94
N PRO A 335 -1.11 -4.96 23.37
CA PRO A 335 -1.44 -6.38 23.36
C PRO A 335 -0.27 -7.18 22.76
N GLN A 336 0.33 -8.08 23.56
CA GLN A 336 1.53 -8.85 23.18
C GLN A 336 1.39 -9.68 21.90
N ASN A 337 0.18 -9.80 21.33
CA ASN A 337 -0.12 -10.63 20.17
C ASN A 337 0.13 -9.96 18.80
N ARG A 338 0.78 -8.78 18.73
CA ARG A 338 1.00 -8.05 17.46
C ARG A 338 2.45 -7.81 17.04
N GLN A 339 3.43 -8.38 17.75
CA GLN A 339 4.81 -8.34 17.24
C GLN A 339 4.93 -9.22 15.99
N VAL A 340 5.27 -8.58 14.87
CA VAL A 340 5.62 -9.27 13.63
C VAL A 340 6.95 -9.96 13.83
N ASP A 341 6.96 -11.29 13.80
CA ASP A 341 8.21 -12.05 13.69
C ASP A 341 8.77 -11.88 12.28
N TRP A 342 9.79 -11.04 12.14
CA TRP A 342 10.50 -10.78 10.89
C TRP A 342 11.34 -11.97 10.41
N ALA A 343 11.53 -13.01 11.25
CA ALA A 343 12.41 -14.13 10.95
C ALA A 343 11.72 -15.30 10.22
N THR A 344 10.39 -15.28 10.04
CA THR A 344 9.67 -16.38 9.39
C THR A 344 8.76 -15.92 8.25
N PRO A 345 8.97 -16.41 7.01
CA PRO A 345 7.98 -16.31 5.95
C PRO A 345 6.82 -17.24 6.32
N SER A 346 5.83 -16.77 7.09
CA SER A 346 4.64 -17.57 7.41
C SER A 346 3.66 -17.59 6.23
N ALA A 347 4.05 -18.31 5.19
CA ALA A 347 3.16 -18.74 4.12
C ALA A 347 2.22 -19.84 4.62
N ARG A 348 1.27 -19.53 5.50
CA ARG A 348 0.19 -20.48 5.89
C ARG A 348 -0.97 -19.73 6.55
N ASN A 349 -1.98 -19.36 5.76
CA ASN A 349 -3.42 -19.35 6.11
C ASN A 349 -4.33 -18.48 5.21
N TRP A 350 -3.84 -17.89 4.12
CA TRP A 350 -4.72 -17.07 3.26
C TRP A 350 -5.76 -17.87 2.45
N LYS A 351 -5.51 -19.16 2.17
CA LYS A 351 -6.41 -19.98 1.31
C LYS A 351 -7.71 -20.44 1.98
N LEU A 352 -7.89 -20.29 3.29
CA LEU A 352 -9.04 -20.86 4.01
C LEU A 352 -10.22 -19.90 4.23
N ARG A 353 -10.10 -18.61 3.89
CA ARG A 353 -11.16 -17.61 4.18
C ARG A 353 -11.97 -17.12 2.98
N ARG A 354 -11.74 -17.67 1.78
CA ARG A 354 -12.54 -17.36 0.57
C ARG A 354 -13.85 -18.19 0.45
N ALA A 355 -14.14 -19.05 1.42
CA ALA A 355 -15.25 -20.02 1.35
C ALA A 355 -16.47 -19.67 2.23
N LEU A 356 -16.55 -18.47 2.82
CA LEU A 356 -17.65 -18.10 3.73
C LEU A 356 -18.25 -16.72 3.41
N ALA A 357 -18.46 -16.41 2.13
CA ALA A 357 -19.47 -15.44 1.73
C ALA A 357 -20.74 -16.22 1.34
N PRO A 358 -21.90 -16.00 1.98
CA PRO A 358 -23.14 -16.61 1.53
C PRO A 358 -23.59 -15.98 0.21
N ASN A 359 -24.18 -16.82 -0.65
CA ASN A 359 -24.81 -16.45 -1.93
C ASN A 359 -25.87 -15.35 -1.78
#